data_AF-A0A4Q5RIP2-F1
#
_entry.id   AF-A0A4Q5RIP2-F1
#
_cell.length_a   1.000
_cell.length_b   1.000
_cell.length_c   1.000
_cell.angle_alpha   90.00
_cell.angle_beta   90.00
_cell.angle_gamma   90.00
#
_symmetry.space_group_name_H-M   'P 1'
#
loop_
_entity.id
_entity.type
_entity.pdbx_description
1 polymer ?
#
loop_
_entity_poly.entity_id
_entity_poly.type
_entity_poly.pdbx_seq_one_letter_code
_entity_poly.pdbx_strand_id
1 'polypeptide(L)'
;RMATRLEKRNPQRMKAIALEVLADAGNLMTSNADNWAFTTPAAFSAGGNWNPEIQRAPKPIVDFMFLKADPRLRLYYAQNNYSIENFNLAKTQGKLPAAAVFNPRRFVGSFTSPDQSADPANATFYSLTRTINVNGTTTTLDTLSQIQRRLFYPSFNGGTGTHFFPVITYSEFALIRAELAAKGVTTENAETLYNDGVRSSITLYNTIAQAAQITDFVAVTPAEIDAYLQQPDIKYTPAKGVEQAVVQAYLHYYKQPNEGWSLWKRTGMPNATTLLSLPQFRANGVIQPLPRRAQVRNPSITSLNYENEKAAVDAMATGEGFGQGPSDMFGRVWWDKP
;
A
#
# COMPACT_ATOMS: atom_id res chain seq x y z
N ARG A 1 -14.81 -9.87 3.99
CA ARG A 1 -14.46 -8.70 3.13
C ARG A 1 -15.69 -8.07 2.45
N MET A 2 -16.43 -8.79 1.60
CA MET A 2 -17.49 -8.19 0.75
C MET A 2 -18.61 -7.49 1.54
N ALA A 3 -19.05 -8.06 2.67
CA ALA A 3 -20.04 -7.43 3.55
C ALA A 3 -19.69 -5.97 3.87
N THR A 4 -18.43 -5.68 4.22
CA THR A 4 -17.99 -4.32 4.56
C THR A 4 -18.26 -3.31 3.46
N ARG A 5 -18.19 -3.71 2.17
CA ARG A 5 -18.44 -2.80 1.04
C ARG A 5 -19.86 -2.22 1.07
N LEU A 6 -20.81 -2.90 1.72
CA LEU A 6 -22.18 -2.42 1.89
C LEU A 6 -22.34 -1.35 2.97
N GLU A 7 -21.31 -1.03 3.74
CA GLU A 7 -21.41 -0.16 4.92
C GLU A 7 -22.19 1.15 4.68
N LYS A 8 -21.86 1.89 3.62
CA LYS A 8 -22.54 3.15 3.30
C LYS A 8 -23.86 2.96 2.59
N ARG A 9 -24.06 1.81 1.93
CA ARG A 9 -25.20 1.55 1.03
C ARG A 9 -26.36 0.89 1.76
N ASN A 10 -26.07 -0.09 2.59
CA ASN A 10 -27.02 -0.86 3.38
C ASN A 10 -26.31 -1.38 4.65
N PRO A 11 -26.18 -0.53 5.69
CA PRO A 11 -25.47 -0.90 6.92
C PRO A 11 -26.16 -2.05 7.66
N GLN A 12 -27.49 -2.20 7.58
CA GLN A 12 -28.18 -3.35 8.19
C GLN A 12 -27.80 -4.66 7.51
N ARG A 13 -27.78 -4.71 6.17
CA ARG A 13 -27.37 -5.90 5.43
C ARG A 13 -25.88 -6.21 5.62
N MET A 14 -25.03 -5.17 5.68
CA MET A 14 -23.62 -5.33 6.04
C MET A 14 -23.49 -6.04 7.39
N LYS A 15 -24.17 -5.53 8.43
CA LYS A 15 -24.15 -6.11 9.79
C LYS A 15 -24.67 -7.54 9.80
N ALA A 16 -25.79 -7.82 9.13
CA ALA A 16 -26.36 -9.16 9.06
C ALA A 16 -25.38 -10.18 8.45
N ILE A 17 -24.78 -9.88 7.30
CA ILE A 17 -23.80 -10.77 6.66
C ILE A 17 -22.54 -10.90 7.51
N ALA A 18 -22.08 -9.83 8.16
CA ALA A 18 -20.92 -9.90 9.03
C ALA A 18 -21.16 -10.83 10.23
N LEU A 19 -22.32 -10.73 10.88
CA LEU A 19 -22.68 -11.60 12.00
C LEU A 19 -22.91 -13.06 11.57
N GLU A 20 -23.49 -13.27 10.38
CA GLU A 20 -23.64 -14.60 9.79
C GLU A 20 -22.28 -15.28 9.59
N VAL A 21 -21.31 -14.58 8.99
CA VAL A 21 -19.94 -15.09 8.81
C VAL A 21 -19.29 -15.40 10.17
N LEU A 22 -19.45 -14.54 11.16
CA LEU A 22 -18.83 -14.71 12.49
C LEU A 22 -19.48 -15.82 13.34
N ALA A 23 -20.73 -16.18 13.05
CA ALA A 23 -21.39 -17.31 13.71
C ALA A 23 -20.80 -18.66 13.28
N ASP A 24 -20.16 -18.74 12.11
CA ASP A 24 -19.49 -19.93 11.61
C ASP A 24 -18.04 -20.03 12.13
N ALA A 25 -17.90 -20.20 13.45
CA ALA A 25 -16.62 -20.19 14.15
C ALA A 25 -15.62 -21.24 13.61
N GLY A 26 -16.10 -22.35 13.04
CA GLY A 26 -15.26 -23.42 12.50
C GLY A 26 -14.56 -23.07 11.18
N ASN A 27 -15.04 -22.05 10.46
CA ASN A 27 -14.50 -21.65 9.15
C ASN A 27 -13.80 -20.28 9.18
N LEU A 28 -13.58 -19.70 10.36
CA LEU A 28 -12.86 -18.44 10.48
C LEU A 28 -11.35 -18.64 10.33
N MET A 29 -10.70 -17.70 9.65
CA MET A 29 -9.22 -17.64 9.65
C MET A 29 -8.72 -17.33 11.06
N THR A 30 -7.71 -18.06 11.50
CA THR A 30 -7.08 -17.98 12.82
C THR A 30 -5.62 -17.56 12.75
N SER A 31 -4.96 -17.77 11.62
CA SER A 31 -3.56 -17.39 11.44
C SER A 31 -3.20 -17.19 9.97
N ASN A 32 -1.96 -16.77 9.70
CA ASN A 32 -1.42 -16.71 8.34
C ASN A 32 -1.38 -18.08 7.61
N ALA A 33 -1.56 -19.21 8.32
CA ALA A 33 -1.65 -20.52 7.69
C ALA A 33 -2.95 -20.67 6.87
N ASP A 34 -3.99 -19.90 7.21
CA ASP A 34 -5.30 -19.91 6.56
C ASP A 34 -5.38 -18.93 5.37
N ASN A 35 -4.26 -18.27 5.03
CA ASN A 35 -4.21 -17.33 3.91
C ASN A 35 -4.55 -18.04 2.60
N TRP A 36 -5.51 -17.50 1.84
CA TRP A 36 -5.70 -17.90 0.46
C TRP A 36 -4.83 -17.03 -0.45
N ALA A 37 -3.79 -17.63 -1.01
CA ALA A 37 -2.84 -16.97 -1.91
C ALA A 37 -2.31 -17.97 -2.94
N PHE A 38 -1.78 -17.43 -4.04
CA PHE A 38 -0.99 -18.21 -4.98
C PHE A 38 0.49 -17.91 -4.78
N THR A 39 1.32 -18.96 -4.82
CA THR A 39 2.78 -18.84 -4.82
C THR A 39 3.33 -19.42 -6.11
N THR A 40 4.24 -18.70 -6.76
CA THR A 40 4.85 -19.16 -8.01
C THR A 40 6.37 -18.99 -7.98
N PRO A 41 7.13 -19.81 -8.73
CA PRO A 41 8.57 -19.59 -8.92
C PRO A 41 8.85 -18.26 -9.63
N ALA A 42 10.06 -17.71 -9.46
CA ALA A 42 10.51 -16.49 -10.14
C ALA A 42 10.24 -16.49 -11.66
N ALA A 43 10.35 -17.64 -12.32
CA ALA A 43 10.16 -17.80 -13.75
C ALA A 43 8.77 -17.36 -14.26
N PHE A 44 7.74 -17.34 -13.39
CA PHE A 44 6.40 -16.88 -13.75
C PHE A 44 6.38 -15.45 -14.31
N SER A 45 7.33 -14.59 -13.90
CA SER A 45 7.39 -13.20 -14.34
C SER A 45 8.46 -12.90 -15.39
N ALA A 46 9.22 -13.91 -15.85
CA ALA A 46 10.42 -13.75 -16.68
C ALA A 46 10.19 -13.04 -18.03
N GLY A 47 8.95 -12.97 -18.54
CA GLY A 47 8.63 -12.38 -19.85
C GLY A 47 7.55 -11.28 -19.83
N GLY A 48 7.18 -10.74 -18.66
CA GLY A 48 6.06 -9.80 -18.54
C GLY A 48 6.44 -8.41 -18.01
N ASN A 49 5.45 -7.50 -17.99
CA ASN A 49 5.57 -6.15 -17.43
C ASN A 49 5.46 -6.14 -15.89
N TRP A 50 6.21 -7.04 -15.23
CA TRP A 50 6.24 -7.18 -13.77
C TRP A 50 7.32 -6.33 -13.12
N ASN A 51 8.27 -5.80 -13.90
CA ASN A 51 9.43 -5.08 -13.40
C ASN A 51 9.03 -3.70 -12.84
N PRO A 52 9.14 -3.47 -11.51
CA PRO A 52 8.80 -2.20 -10.90
C PRO A 52 9.98 -1.21 -10.85
N GLU A 53 11.00 -1.40 -11.68
CA GLU A 53 12.30 -0.70 -11.60
C GLU A 53 12.20 0.83 -11.47
N ILE A 54 11.22 1.45 -12.12
CA ILE A 54 11.01 2.90 -12.08
C ILE A 54 10.15 3.35 -10.88
N GLN A 55 9.52 2.44 -10.15
CA GLN A 55 8.59 2.77 -9.06
C GLN A 55 9.35 3.24 -7.82
N ARG A 56 9.00 4.45 -7.37
CA ARG A 56 9.57 5.08 -6.18
C ARG A 56 8.68 4.85 -4.95
N ALA A 57 9.31 4.81 -3.79
CA ALA A 57 8.60 4.72 -2.52
C ALA A 57 7.81 6.02 -2.26
N PRO A 58 6.53 5.99 -1.87
CA PRO A 58 5.74 7.20 -1.65
C PRO A 58 6.10 7.86 -0.31
N LYS A 59 6.49 9.14 -0.34
CA LYS A 59 6.94 9.94 0.81
C LYS A 59 6.01 9.85 2.03
N PRO A 60 4.68 10.03 1.92
CA PRO A 60 3.82 10.02 3.09
C PRO A 60 3.88 8.69 3.87
N ILE A 61 3.95 7.57 3.15
CA ILE A 61 4.02 6.23 3.74
C ILE A 61 5.42 5.97 4.30
N VAL A 62 6.47 6.30 3.55
CA VAL A 62 7.86 6.12 4.02
C VAL A 62 8.13 6.95 5.27
N ASP A 63 7.69 8.21 5.30
CA ASP A 63 7.86 9.09 6.44
C ASP A 63 7.09 8.56 7.65
N PHE A 64 5.84 8.13 7.48
CA PHE A 64 5.06 7.51 8.53
C PHE A 64 5.76 6.27 9.10
N MET A 65 6.14 5.32 8.23
CA MET A 65 6.77 4.06 8.63
C MET A 65 8.13 4.30 9.30
N PHE A 66 8.91 5.27 8.82
CA PHE A 66 10.18 5.65 9.45
C PHE A 66 9.96 6.26 10.84
N LEU A 67 9.07 7.24 10.96
CA LEU A 67 8.79 7.94 12.23
C LEU A 67 8.17 7.02 13.28
N LYS A 68 7.40 6.01 12.85
CA LYS A 68 6.76 5.02 13.73
C LYS A 68 7.59 3.76 13.92
N ALA A 69 8.82 3.72 13.43
CA ALA A 69 9.70 2.55 13.49
C ALA A 69 9.00 1.26 13.00
N ASP A 70 8.21 1.36 11.93
CA ASP A 70 7.46 0.23 11.36
C ASP A 70 8.44 -0.80 10.75
N PRO A 71 8.48 -2.04 11.25
CA PRO A 71 9.41 -3.05 10.77
C PRO A 71 9.21 -3.41 9.29
N ARG A 72 8.02 -3.13 8.71
CA ARG A 72 7.76 -3.36 7.29
C ARG A 72 8.49 -2.39 6.39
N LEU A 73 9.02 -1.27 6.90
CA LEU A 73 9.71 -0.25 6.10
C LEU A 73 10.81 -0.87 5.22
N ARG A 74 11.67 -1.69 5.83
CA ARG A 74 12.78 -2.38 5.16
C ARG A 74 12.35 -3.53 4.26
N LEU A 75 11.15 -4.06 4.49
CA LEU A 75 10.55 -5.12 3.67
C LEU A 75 9.86 -4.56 2.42
N TYR A 76 9.34 -3.33 2.50
CA TYR A 76 8.58 -2.70 1.43
C TYR A 76 9.48 -1.90 0.49
N TYR A 77 10.51 -1.25 1.04
CA TYR A 77 11.33 -0.29 0.32
C TYR A 77 12.81 -0.61 0.45
N ALA A 78 13.57 -0.27 -0.58
CA ALA A 78 15.02 -0.36 -0.56
C ALA A 78 15.61 0.95 -0.02
N GLN A 79 16.73 0.84 0.69
CA GLN A 79 17.53 2.01 1.01
C GLN A 79 18.04 2.66 -0.29
N ASN A 80 18.12 3.99 -0.31
CA ASN A 80 18.70 4.72 -1.43
C ASN A 80 20.18 4.37 -1.61
N ASN A 81 20.81 4.76 -2.72
CA ASN A 81 22.15 4.30 -3.06
C ASN A 81 23.28 5.00 -2.28
N TYR A 82 22.97 5.97 -1.44
CA TYR A 82 23.94 6.69 -0.61
C TYR A 82 24.26 5.92 0.68
N SER A 83 24.89 4.74 0.58
CA SER A 83 25.54 4.12 1.73
C SER A 83 26.70 5.00 2.23
N ILE A 84 27.22 4.76 3.45
CA ILE A 84 28.35 5.53 3.95
C ILE A 84 29.59 5.34 3.07
N GLU A 85 29.79 4.14 2.53
CA GLU A 85 30.86 3.80 1.59
C GLU A 85 30.70 4.57 0.28
N ASN A 86 29.51 4.52 -0.32
CA ASN A 86 29.22 5.24 -1.56
C ASN A 86 29.30 6.77 -1.39
N PHE A 87 28.89 7.28 -0.23
CA PHE A 87 29.00 8.68 0.13
C PHE A 87 30.47 9.12 0.23
N ASN A 88 31.31 8.36 0.95
CA ASN A 88 32.74 8.64 1.07
C ASN A 88 33.47 8.52 -0.28
N LEU A 89 33.08 7.54 -1.09
CA LEU A 89 33.62 7.35 -2.43
C LEU A 89 33.21 8.50 -3.37
N ALA A 90 31.97 8.97 -3.29
CA ALA A 90 31.50 10.14 -4.02
C ALA A 90 32.27 11.41 -3.65
N LYS A 91 32.62 11.60 -2.36
CA LYS A 91 33.50 12.70 -1.92
C LYS A 91 34.91 12.55 -2.49
N THR A 92 35.49 11.35 -2.39
CA THR A 92 36.84 11.05 -2.88
C THR A 92 36.95 11.28 -4.39
N GLN A 93 35.90 10.94 -5.15
CA GLN A 93 35.82 11.16 -6.60
C GLN A 93 35.33 12.55 -7.01
N GLY A 94 35.20 13.49 -6.07
CA GLY A 94 34.79 14.88 -6.34
C GLY A 94 33.33 15.03 -6.81
N LYS A 95 32.49 14.01 -6.63
CA LYS A 95 31.05 14.03 -6.98
C LYS A 95 30.20 14.69 -5.90
N LEU A 96 30.72 14.78 -4.69
CA LEU A 96 30.16 15.53 -3.57
C LEU A 96 31.18 16.56 -3.05
N PRO A 97 30.71 17.73 -2.54
CA PRO A 97 31.58 18.68 -1.88
C PRO A 97 32.35 18.05 -0.71
N ALA A 98 33.58 18.49 -0.45
CA ALA A 98 34.35 18.05 0.71
C ALA A 98 33.63 18.31 2.04
N ALA A 99 32.84 19.39 2.11
CA ALA A 99 32.02 19.77 3.26
C ALA A 99 30.68 19.00 3.36
N ALA A 100 30.35 18.13 2.40
CA ALA A 100 29.12 17.35 2.47
C ALA A 100 29.10 16.46 3.72
N VAL A 101 27.92 16.42 4.36
CA VAL A 101 27.64 15.64 5.57
C VAL A 101 26.79 14.42 5.20
N PHE A 102 27.14 13.26 5.75
CA PHE A 102 26.41 12.03 5.51
C PHE A 102 25.04 12.06 6.21
N ASN A 103 24.00 11.66 5.48
CA ASN A 103 22.67 11.47 6.07
C ASN A 103 22.44 9.97 6.31
N PRO A 104 22.33 9.51 7.57
CA PRO A 104 22.09 8.10 7.86
C PRO A 104 20.68 7.64 7.46
N ARG A 105 19.73 8.57 7.26
CA ARG A 105 18.39 8.23 6.78
C ARG A 105 18.42 7.93 5.29
N ARG A 106 18.45 6.65 4.96
CA ARG A 106 18.44 6.14 3.58
C ARG A 106 17.08 5.70 3.06
N PHE A 107 16.04 5.72 3.90
CA PHE A 107 14.65 5.57 3.47
C PHE A 107 14.04 6.95 3.19
N VAL A 108 13.94 7.28 1.91
CA VAL A 108 13.52 8.60 1.44
C VAL A 108 12.45 8.42 0.37
N GLY A 109 11.20 8.76 0.66
CA GLY A 109 10.14 8.63 -0.33
C GLY A 109 10.05 9.83 -1.28
N SER A 110 9.49 9.57 -2.46
CA SER A 110 9.12 10.56 -3.47
C SER A 110 7.84 11.28 -3.09
N PHE A 111 7.81 12.59 -3.29
CA PHE A 111 6.59 13.38 -3.20
C PHE A 111 5.53 12.83 -4.17
N THR A 112 4.28 12.86 -3.71
CA THR A 112 3.14 12.30 -4.44
C THR A 112 2.34 13.40 -5.16
N SER A 113 2.46 14.66 -4.73
CA SER A 113 1.79 15.80 -5.36
C SER A 113 2.72 16.49 -6.38
N PRO A 114 2.25 16.78 -7.61
CA PRO A 114 3.03 17.52 -8.62
C PRO A 114 3.63 18.83 -8.11
N ASP A 115 2.84 19.67 -7.42
CA ASP A 115 3.33 20.94 -6.86
C ASP A 115 4.47 20.73 -5.85
N GLN A 116 4.38 19.69 -5.01
CA GLN A 116 5.44 19.39 -4.05
C GLN A 116 6.70 18.90 -4.74
N SER A 117 6.58 18.09 -5.79
CA SER A 117 7.72 17.62 -6.57
C SER A 117 8.40 18.76 -7.36
N ALA A 118 7.63 19.75 -7.79
CA ALA A 118 8.10 20.90 -8.57
C ALA A 118 8.67 22.04 -7.71
N ASP A 119 8.38 22.07 -6.40
CA ASP A 119 8.97 23.04 -5.47
C ASP A 119 10.51 23.03 -5.58
N PRO A 120 11.18 24.18 -5.78
CA PRO A 120 12.63 24.24 -5.93
C PRO A 120 13.43 23.53 -4.81
N ALA A 121 12.91 23.51 -3.58
CA ALA A 121 13.54 22.81 -2.46
C ALA A 121 13.53 21.28 -2.64
N ASN A 122 12.51 20.76 -3.33
CA ASN A 122 12.27 19.33 -3.53
C ASN A 122 12.69 18.82 -4.91
N ALA A 123 12.71 19.69 -5.93
CA ALA A 123 13.06 19.34 -7.30
C ALA A 123 14.45 18.68 -7.40
N THR A 124 15.35 19.05 -6.49
CA THR A 124 16.70 18.48 -6.37
C THR A 124 16.72 16.97 -6.11
N PHE A 125 15.67 16.40 -5.48
CA PHE A 125 15.55 14.95 -5.30
C PHE A 125 15.38 14.20 -6.63
N TYR A 126 14.92 14.89 -7.68
CA TYR A 126 14.64 14.31 -8.99
C TYR A 126 15.69 14.65 -10.05
N SER A 127 16.40 15.78 -9.88
CA SER A 127 17.37 16.27 -10.87
C SER A 127 18.84 15.99 -10.51
N LEU A 128 19.16 15.65 -9.25
CA LEU A 128 20.55 15.51 -8.77
C LEU A 128 20.98 14.05 -8.53
N THR A 129 20.81 13.19 -9.52
CA THR A 129 21.52 11.90 -9.51
C THR A 129 23.01 12.10 -9.76
N ARG A 130 23.84 11.25 -9.17
CA ARG A 130 25.31 11.27 -9.35
C ARG A 130 25.79 9.92 -9.82
N THR A 131 26.93 9.87 -10.50
CA THR A 131 27.59 8.61 -10.86
C THR A 131 28.94 8.51 -10.18
N ILE A 132 29.20 7.37 -9.56
CA ILE A 132 30.50 7.01 -8.98
C ILE A 132 31.03 5.73 -9.63
N ASN A 133 32.35 5.57 -9.64
CA ASN A 133 32.97 4.31 -10.04
C ASN A 133 33.19 3.44 -8.80
N VAL A 134 32.51 2.30 -8.71
CA VAL A 134 32.71 1.29 -7.67
C VAL A 134 33.45 0.12 -8.32
N ASN A 135 34.76 -0.01 -8.05
CA ASN A 135 35.61 -1.09 -8.56
C ASN A 135 35.47 -1.33 -10.07
N GLY A 136 35.54 -0.26 -10.87
CA GLY A 136 35.40 -0.33 -12.33
C GLY A 136 33.96 -0.28 -12.85
N THR A 137 32.96 -0.37 -11.96
CA THR A 137 31.54 -0.35 -12.34
C THR A 137 30.90 1.01 -12.06
N THR A 138 30.28 1.63 -13.05
CA THR A 138 29.50 2.87 -12.88
C THR A 138 28.24 2.61 -12.07
N THR A 139 28.12 3.25 -10.92
CA THR A 139 26.96 3.16 -10.03
C THR A 139 26.28 4.52 -9.92
N THR A 140 24.96 4.56 -10.13
CA THR A 140 24.14 5.75 -9.94
C THR A 140 23.72 5.90 -8.48
N LEU A 141 23.96 7.08 -7.93
CA LEU A 141 23.50 7.50 -6.61
C LEU A 141 22.21 8.32 -6.76
N ASP A 142 21.08 7.67 -6.51
CA ASP A 142 19.76 8.31 -6.38
C ASP A 142 19.44 8.53 -4.90
N THR A 143 18.82 9.67 -4.59
CA THR A 143 18.38 10.04 -3.24
C THR A 143 17.09 9.33 -2.87
N LEU A 144 16.21 9.09 -3.84
CA LEU A 144 14.89 8.51 -3.61
C LEU A 144 14.97 6.98 -3.49
N SER A 145 14.36 6.47 -2.42
CA SER A 145 14.14 5.04 -2.24
C SER A 145 13.20 4.49 -3.30
N GLN A 146 13.50 3.29 -3.73
CA GLN A 146 12.64 2.49 -4.58
C GLN A 146 11.83 1.52 -3.74
N ILE A 147 10.80 0.95 -4.36
CA ILE A 147 10.17 -0.22 -3.77
C ILE A 147 11.10 -1.43 -3.83
N GLN A 148 10.91 -2.41 -2.94
CA GLN A 148 11.64 -3.68 -3.00
C GLN A 148 11.24 -4.44 -4.27
N ARG A 149 12.08 -4.34 -5.30
CA ARG A 149 11.77 -4.84 -6.65
C ARG A 149 11.46 -6.33 -6.64
N ARG A 150 12.27 -7.11 -5.93
CA ARG A 150 12.11 -8.57 -5.81
C ARG A 150 10.84 -9.00 -5.08
N LEU A 151 10.24 -8.13 -4.25
CA LEU A 151 8.94 -8.41 -3.62
C LEU A 151 7.80 -8.51 -4.66
N PHE A 152 7.96 -7.87 -5.83
CA PHE A 152 6.99 -7.90 -6.94
C PHE A 152 7.51 -8.72 -8.13
N TYR A 153 8.82 -8.72 -8.32
CA TYR A 153 9.51 -9.34 -9.44
C TYR A 153 10.76 -10.09 -8.93
N PRO A 154 10.61 -11.28 -8.32
CA PRO A 154 11.70 -12.05 -7.71
C PRO A 154 12.84 -12.41 -8.66
N SER A 155 12.60 -12.49 -9.98
CA SER A 155 13.66 -12.70 -10.97
C SER A 155 14.51 -11.45 -11.24
N PHE A 156 14.18 -10.30 -10.65
CA PHE A 156 14.96 -9.07 -10.80
C PHE A 156 16.44 -9.29 -10.46
N ASN A 157 17.34 -8.86 -11.35
CA ASN A 157 18.78 -9.08 -11.26
C ASN A 157 19.14 -10.55 -10.94
N GLY A 158 18.57 -11.50 -11.69
CA GLY A 158 18.88 -12.92 -11.57
C GLY A 158 18.42 -13.57 -10.26
N GLY A 159 17.44 -12.97 -9.56
CA GLY A 159 16.91 -13.56 -8.34
C GLY A 159 16.14 -14.87 -8.60
N THR A 160 16.06 -15.71 -7.57
CA THR A 160 15.48 -17.06 -7.66
C THR A 160 14.33 -17.28 -6.69
N GLY A 161 13.85 -16.20 -6.04
CA GLY A 161 12.80 -16.26 -5.04
C GLY A 161 11.43 -16.62 -5.61
N THR A 162 10.42 -16.54 -4.75
CA THR A 162 9.03 -16.86 -5.11
C THR A 162 8.14 -15.64 -5.10
N HIS A 163 7.14 -15.61 -5.99
CA HIS A 163 6.05 -14.66 -5.91
C HIS A 163 5.02 -15.08 -4.87
N PHE A 164 4.32 -14.07 -4.35
CA PHE A 164 3.16 -14.25 -3.49
C PHE A 164 2.04 -13.33 -4.00
N PHE A 165 0.91 -13.94 -4.39
CA PHE A 165 -0.30 -13.28 -4.88
C PHE A 165 -1.44 -13.52 -3.90
N PRO A 166 -1.65 -12.61 -2.93
CA PRO A 166 -2.73 -12.77 -1.96
C PRO A 166 -4.10 -12.59 -2.62
N VAL A 167 -5.02 -13.52 -2.32
CA VAL A 167 -6.44 -13.38 -2.62
C VAL A 167 -7.17 -12.84 -1.40
N ILE A 168 -7.06 -13.55 -0.25
CA ILE A 168 -7.50 -13.09 1.07
C ILE A 168 -6.56 -13.58 2.17
N THR A 169 -6.24 -12.69 3.12
CA THR A 169 -5.33 -13.01 4.23
C THR A 169 -6.03 -12.93 5.60
N TYR A 170 -5.48 -13.63 6.58
CA TYR A 170 -5.88 -13.50 7.98
C TYR A 170 -5.66 -12.08 8.50
N SER A 171 -4.61 -11.40 8.03
CA SER A 171 -4.28 -10.04 8.50
C SER A 171 -5.39 -9.04 8.16
N GLU A 172 -5.87 -9.04 6.91
CA GLU A 172 -7.01 -8.19 6.57
C GLU A 172 -8.31 -8.66 7.23
N PHE A 173 -8.48 -9.96 7.47
CA PHE A 173 -9.66 -10.49 8.13
C PHE A 173 -9.74 -10.01 9.59
N ALA A 174 -8.64 -10.12 10.33
CA ALA A 174 -8.50 -9.62 11.68
C ALA A 174 -8.69 -8.09 11.74
N LEU A 175 -8.06 -7.32 10.85
CA LEU A 175 -8.21 -5.86 10.82
C LEU A 175 -9.63 -5.40 10.44
N ILE A 176 -10.33 -6.12 9.56
CA ILE A 176 -11.75 -5.87 9.26
C ILE A 176 -12.60 -6.13 10.50
N ARG A 177 -12.38 -7.23 11.23
CA ARG A 177 -13.09 -7.53 12.48
C ARG A 177 -12.80 -6.48 13.55
N ALA A 178 -11.54 -6.04 13.68
CA ALA A 178 -11.15 -4.97 14.60
C ALA A 178 -11.90 -3.67 14.29
N GLU A 179 -12.02 -3.31 13.02
CA GLU A 179 -12.81 -2.16 12.58
C GLU A 179 -14.30 -2.30 12.93
N LEU A 180 -14.90 -3.46 12.66
CA LEU A 180 -16.31 -3.72 12.95
C LEU A 180 -16.59 -3.70 14.46
N ALA A 181 -15.72 -4.28 15.27
CA ALA A 181 -15.79 -4.26 16.73
C ALA A 181 -15.63 -2.83 17.27
N ALA A 182 -14.65 -2.06 16.75
CA ALA A 182 -14.45 -0.66 17.13
C ALA A 182 -15.65 0.24 16.74
N LYS A 183 -16.43 -0.14 15.72
CA LYS A 183 -17.69 0.52 15.33
C LYS A 183 -18.91 0.05 16.14
N GLY A 184 -18.75 -0.91 17.06
CA GLY A 184 -19.86 -1.53 17.79
C GLY A 184 -20.78 -2.38 16.91
N VAL A 185 -20.32 -2.82 15.73
CA VAL A 185 -21.08 -3.73 14.86
C VAL A 185 -21.09 -5.14 15.43
N THR A 186 -19.98 -5.54 16.04
CA THR A 186 -19.79 -6.83 16.73
C THR A 186 -19.37 -6.57 18.19
N THR A 187 -19.48 -7.60 19.04
CA THR A 187 -19.11 -7.55 20.46
C THR A 187 -17.71 -8.11 20.72
N GLU A 188 -16.90 -8.30 19.68
CA GLU A 188 -15.56 -8.86 19.78
C GLU A 188 -14.58 -7.86 20.40
N ASN A 189 -13.44 -8.34 20.89
CA ASN A 189 -12.40 -7.46 21.42
C ASN A 189 -11.62 -6.79 20.28
N ALA A 190 -11.91 -5.52 20.01
CA ALA A 190 -11.30 -4.75 18.93
C ALA A 190 -9.76 -4.60 19.09
N GLU A 191 -9.26 -4.45 20.31
CA GLU A 191 -7.82 -4.33 20.58
C GLU A 191 -7.07 -5.62 20.24
N THR A 192 -7.63 -6.76 20.64
CA THR A 192 -7.04 -8.08 20.35
C THR A 192 -6.96 -8.28 18.84
N LEU A 193 -8.08 -8.09 18.13
CA LEU A 193 -8.15 -8.23 16.67
C LEU A 193 -7.21 -7.26 15.94
N TYR A 194 -7.08 -6.03 16.45
CA TYR A 194 -6.14 -5.05 15.91
C TYR A 194 -4.69 -5.52 16.05
N ASN A 195 -4.30 -5.92 17.26
CA ASN A 195 -2.94 -6.38 17.55
C ASN A 195 -2.60 -7.64 16.75
N ASP A 196 -3.53 -8.59 16.65
CA ASP A 196 -3.39 -9.80 15.85
C ASP A 196 -3.20 -9.47 14.37
N GLY A 197 -4.04 -8.60 13.82
CA GLY A 197 -3.97 -8.21 12.42
C GLY A 197 -2.70 -7.43 12.06
N VAL A 198 -2.20 -6.57 12.94
CA VAL A 198 -0.90 -5.88 12.75
C VAL A 198 0.25 -6.88 12.84
N ARG A 199 0.28 -7.73 13.87
CA ARG A 199 1.32 -8.75 14.04
C ARG A 199 1.37 -9.71 12.86
N SER A 200 0.22 -10.22 12.42
CA SER A 200 0.15 -11.13 11.28
C SER A 200 0.54 -10.46 9.97
N SER A 201 0.22 -9.17 9.80
CA SER A 201 0.63 -8.38 8.63
C SER A 201 2.15 -8.29 8.53
N ILE A 202 2.82 -7.90 9.63
CA ILE A 202 4.27 -7.80 9.67
C ILE A 202 4.92 -9.18 9.48
N THR A 203 4.38 -10.21 10.14
CA THR A 203 4.88 -11.59 10.04
C THR A 203 4.76 -12.12 8.61
N LEU A 204 3.60 -11.92 7.96
CA LEU A 204 3.39 -12.34 6.57
C LEU A 204 4.40 -11.65 5.64
N TYR A 205 4.56 -10.33 5.79
CA TYR A 205 5.47 -9.58 4.95
C TYR A 205 6.93 -9.99 5.16
N ASN A 206 7.33 -10.34 6.38
CA ASN A 206 8.65 -10.89 6.66
C ASN A 206 8.87 -12.23 5.92
N THR A 207 7.91 -13.14 6.00
CA THR A 207 7.96 -14.44 5.32
C THR A 207 8.04 -14.29 3.80
N ILE A 208 7.18 -13.46 3.20
CA ILE A 208 7.17 -13.32 1.74
C ILE A 208 8.38 -12.51 1.23
N ALA A 209 8.92 -11.59 2.03
CA ALA A 209 10.16 -10.87 1.70
C ALA A 209 11.37 -11.81 1.70
N GLN A 210 11.45 -12.72 2.67
CA GLN A 210 12.46 -13.76 2.71
C GLN A 210 12.34 -14.69 1.50
N ALA A 211 11.13 -15.18 1.23
CA ALA A 211 10.86 -16.09 0.13
C ALA A 211 11.12 -15.45 -1.24
N ALA A 212 10.82 -14.16 -1.39
CA ALA A 212 11.12 -13.37 -2.58
C ALA A 212 12.61 -13.00 -2.73
N GLN A 213 13.44 -13.24 -1.71
CA GLN A 213 14.86 -12.89 -1.66
C GLN A 213 15.11 -11.40 -1.96
N ILE A 214 14.38 -10.51 -1.27
CA ILE A 214 14.54 -9.06 -1.43
C ILE A 214 15.98 -8.61 -1.17
N THR A 215 16.38 -7.51 -1.81
CA THR A 215 17.71 -6.93 -1.62
C THR A 215 17.87 -6.44 -0.18
N ASP A 216 19.03 -6.70 0.42
CA ASP A 216 19.36 -6.33 1.81
C ASP A 216 18.33 -6.83 2.84
N PHE A 217 17.80 -8.05 2.64
CA PHE A 217 16.85 -8.66 3.55
C PHE A 217 17.42 -8.78 4.97
N VAL A 218 16.71 -8.18 5.93
CA VAL A 218 16.94 -8.36 7.36
C VAL A 218 15.63 -8.79 7.98
N ALA A 219 15.62 -9.99 8.57
CA ALA A 219 14.45 -10.56 9.20
C ALA A 219 13.88 -9.64 10.28
N VAL A 220 12.56 -9.55 10.37
CA VAL A 220 11.85 -8.88 11.47
C VAL A 220 11.73 -9.83 12.65
N THR A 221 12.14 -9.38 13.83
CA THR A 221 12.08 -10.14 15.06
C THR A 221 10.75 -9.95 15.79
N PRO A 222 10.32 -10.91 16.64
CA PRO A 222 9.15 -10.72 17.50
C PRO A 222 9.24 -9.48 18.38
N ALA A 223 10.43 -9.18 18.92
CA ALA A 223 10.67 -8.01 19.76
C ALA A 223 10.46 -6.68 19.01
N GLU A 224 10.81 -6.59 17.72
CA GLU A 224 10.53 -5.42 16.90
C GLU A 224 9.03 -5.22 16.66
N ILE A 225 8.28 -6.33 16.50
CA ILE A 225 6.81 -6.28 16.37
C ILE A 225 6.17 -5.80 17.67
N ASP A 226 6.62 -6.34 18.81
CA ASP A 226 6.13 -5.97 20.13
C ASP A 226 6.43 -4.49 20.42
N ALA A 227 7.64 -4.04 20.11
CA ALA A 227 8.02 -2.64 20.23
C ALA A 227 7.16 -1.73 19.34
N TYR A 228 6.90 -2.13 18.10
CA TYR A 228 6.03 -1.39 17.18
C TYR A 228 4.60 -1.26 17.72
N LEU A 229 4.02 -2.34 18.25
CA LEU A 229 2.68 -2.32 18.85
C LEU A 229 2.59 -1.44 20.11
N GLN A 230 3.71 -1.13 20.76
CA GLN A 230 3.76 -0.19 21.90
C GLN A 230 4.09 1.26 21.49
N GLN A 231 4.40 1.53 20.21
CA GLN A 231 4.71 2.89 19.76
C GLN A 231 3.51 3.83 19.96
N PRO A 232 3.75 5.11 20.34
CA PRO A 232 2.71 6.12 20.36
C PRO A 232 1.97 6.21 19.03
N ASP A 233 0.65 6.29 19.11
CA ASP A 233 -0.33 6.24 18.01
C ASP A 233 -0.49 4.88 17.30
N ILE A 234 0.41 3.93 17.51
CA ILE A 234 0.25 2.54 17.03
C ILE A 234 -0.45 1.70 18.10
N LYS A 235 -0.09 1.87 19.38
CA LYS A 235 -0.78 1.21 20.47
C LYS A 235 -2.29 1.50 20.39
N TYR A 236 -3.09 0.44 20.40
CA TYR A 236 -4.53 0.56 20.24
C TYR A 236 -5.14 1.47 21.30
N THR A 237 -6.05 2.34 20.88
CA THR A 237 -6.91 3.09 21.81
C THR A 237 -8.34 3.06 21.28
N PRO A 238 -9.36 2.82 22.14
CA PRO A 238 -10.75 2.77 21.68
C PRO A 238 -11.18 4.03 20.90
N ALA A 239 -10.71 5.21 21.31
CA ALA A 239 -11.01 6.49 20.65
C ALA A 239 -10.45 6.60 19.21
N LYS A 240 -9.40 5.85 18.87
CA LYS A 240 -8.78 5.82 17.54
C LYS A 240 -8.88 4.46 16.86
N GLY A 241 -9.57 3.49 17.46
CA GLY A 241 -9.52 2.09 17.04
C GLY A 241 -9.94 1.85 15.59
N VAL A 242 -10.97 2.56 15.12
CA VAL A 242 -11.40 2.51 13.71
C VAL A 242 -10.32 3.04 12.78
N GLU A 243 -9.76 4.22 13.09
CA GLU A 243 -8.72 4.87 12.29
C GLU A 243 -7.46 4.00 12.25
N GLN A 244 -7.03 3.48 13.39
CA GLN A 244 -5.87 2.60 13.53
C GLN A 244 -6.04 1.32 12.71
N ALA A 245 -7.18 0.61 12.84
CA ALA A 245 -7.44 -0.61 12.08
C ALA A 245 -7.43 -0.36 10.56
N VAL A 246 -8.05 0.74 10.11
CA VAL A 246 -8.12 1.08 8.68
C VAL A 246 -6.75 1.49 8.12
N VAL A 247 -5.96 2.27 8.86
CA VAL A 247 -4.59 2.64 8.46
C VAL A 247 -3.69 1.41 8.37
N GLN A 248 -3.75 0.51 9.36
CA GLN A 248 -2.97 -0.72 9.33
C GLN A 248 -3.40 -1.67 8.20
N ALA A 249 -4.70 -1.72 7.88
CA ALA A 249 -5.19 -2.47 6.72
C ALA A 249 -4.71 -1.84 5.40
N TYR A 250 -4.70 -0.51 5.29
CA TYR A 250 -4.15 0.19 4.12
C TYR A 250 -2.67 -0.16 3.89
N LEU A 251 -1.85 -0.17 4.95
CA LEU A 251 -0.45 -0.60 4.88
C LEU A 251 -0.30 -2.09 4.53
N HIS A 252 -1.24 -2.93 4.97
CA HIS A 252 -1.26 -4.36 4.65
C HIS A 252 -1.57 -4.62 3.16
N TYR A 253 -2.41 -3.82 2.53
CA TYR A 253 -2.78 -3.99 1.11
C TYR A 253 -1.69 -3.58 0.11
N TYR A 254 -0.42 -3.50 0.53
CA TYR A 254 0.69 -3.10 -0.32
C TYR A 254 0.87 -4.00 -1.56
N LYS A 255 0.57 -5.30 -1.45
CA LYS A 255 0.53 -6.24 -2.59
C LYS A 255 -0.86 -6.42 -3.20
N GLN A 256 -1.87 -5.67 -2.74
CA GLN A 256 -3.26 -5.70 -3.23
C GLN A 256 -3.79 -4.28 -3.42
N PRO A 257 -3.21 -3.47 -4.34
CA PRO A 257 -3.58 -2.07 -4.51
C PRO A 257 -5.07 -1.86 -4.82
N ASN A 258 -5.73 -2.82 -5.49
CA ASN A 258 -7.16 -2.79 -5.73
C ASN A 258 -7.99 -2.85 -4.43
N GLU A 259 -7.56 -3.64 -3.45
CA GLU A 259 -8.22 -3.72 -2.15
C GLU A 259 -7.89 -2.51 -1.28
N GLY A 260 -6.66 -1.98 -1.36
CA GLY A 260 -6.28 -0.71 -0.74
C GLY A 260 -7.12 0.47 -1.27
N TRP A 261 -7.31 0.55 -2.59
CA TRP A 261 -8.19 1.56 -3.21
C TRP A 261 -9.65 1.35 -2.82
N SER A 262 -10.10 0.10 -2.71
CA SER A 262 -11.46 -0.21 -2.28
C SER A 262 -11.71 0.14 -0.81
N LEU A 263 -10.72 -0.11 0.07
CA LEU A 263 -10.74 0.33 1.46
C LEU A 263 -10.79 1.86 1.56
N TRP A 264 -9.94 2.57 0.81
CA TRP A 264 -9.94 4.03 0.80
C TRP A 264 -11.29 4.58 0.32
N LYS A 265 -11.90 3.98 -0.72
CA LYS A 265 -13.21 4.41 -1.19
C LYS A 265 -14.29 4.27 -0.14
N ARG A 266 -14.36 3.08 0.49
CA ARG A 266 -15.37 2.78 1.50
C ARG A 266 -15.20 3.62 2.77
N THR A 267 -13.98 3.85 3.23
CA THR A 267 -13.72 4.48 4.54
C THR A 267 -13.43 5.96 4.46
N GLY A 268 -12.98 6.47 3.31
CA GLY A 268 -12.39 7.80 3.18
C GLY A 268 -11.03 7.95 3.87
N MET A 269 -10.41 6.85 4.30
CA MET A 269 -9.15 6.83 5.04
C MET A 269 -8.11 5.92 4.33
N PRO A 270 -6.81 6.23 4.42
CA PRO A 270 -6.25 7.43 5.06
C PRO A 270 -6.54 8.71 4.25
N ASN A 271 -6.50 9.86 4.92
CA ASN A 271 -6.70 11.20 4.35
C ASN A 271 -5.79 12.22 5.08
N ALA A 272 -6.01 13.52 4.89
CA ALA A 272 -5.13 14.56 5.43
C ALA A 272 -5.11 14.62 6.97
N THR A 273 -6.17 14.16 7.65
CA THR A 273 -6.32 14.25 9.11
C THR A 273 -6.18 12.91 9.85
N THR A 274 -5.96 11.81 9.12
CA THR A 274 -5.68 10.51 9.73
C THR A 274 -4.22 10.38 10.16
N LEU A 275 -3.96 9.45 11.08
CA LEU A 275 -2.67 9.04 11.59
C LEU A 275 -1.62 8.87 10.49
N LEU A 276 -1.96 8.11 9.44
CA LEU A 276 -1.23 8.15 8.19
C LEU A 276 -1.80 9.29 7.34
N SER A 277 -1.15 10.45 7.37
CA SER A 277 -1.63 11.60 6.59
C SER A 277 -1.26 11.43 5.11
N LEU A 278 -2.26 11.43 4.23
CA LEU A 278 -2.04 11.51 2.78
C LEU A 278 -2.29 12.94 2.30
N PRO A 279 -1.29 13.60 1.66
CA PRO A 279 -1.41 14.98 1.23
C PRO A 279 -2.47 15.12 0.14
N GLN A 280 -3.08 16.31 0.07
CA GLN A 280 -3.89 16.67 -1.09
C GLN A 280 -3.00 16.79 -2.32
N PHE A 281 -3.40 16.13 -3.41
CA PHE A 281 -2.74 16.27 -4.69
C PHE A 281 -3.07 17.63 -5.27
N ARG A 282 -2.04 18.39 -5.65
CA ARG A 282 -2.17 19.69 -6.30
C ARG A 282 -1.30 19.77 -7.54
N ALA A 283 -1.85 20.41 -8.57
CA ALA A 283 -1.16 20.76 -9.78
C ALA A 283 -1.49 22.23 -10.11
N ASN A 284 -0.46 23.06 -10.23
CA ASN A 284 -0.56 24.51 -10.45
C ASN A 284 -1.45 25.20 -9.40
N GLY A 285 -1.32 24.81 -8.12
CA GLY A 285 -2.09 25.35 -7.01
C GLY A 285 -3.51 24.77 -6.86
N VAL A 286 -4.00 24.02 -7.84
CA VAL A 286 -5.37 23.48 -7.87
C VAL A 286 -5.42 22.07 -7.31
N ILE A 287 -6.35 21.81 -6.37
CA ILE A 287 -6.59 20.46 -5.82
C ILE A 287 -7.08 19.55 -6.94
N GLN A 288 -6.39 18.42 -7.09
CA GLN A 288 -6.76 17.36 -8.03
C GLN A 288 -7.56 16.28 -7.29
N PRO A 289 -8.83 16.02 -7.68
CA PRO A 289 -9.58 14.93 -7.09
C PRO A 289 -8.98 13.58 -7.49
N LEU A 290 -9.05 12.61 -6.58
CA LEU A 290 -8.61 11.24 -6.86
C LEU A 290 -9.70 10.47 -7.60
N PRO A 291 -9.38 9.78 -8.71
CA PRO A 291 -10.33 8.90 -9.39
C PRO A 291 -10.90 7.83 -8.45
N ARG A 292 -12.20 7.56 -8.59
CA ARG A 292 -12.94 6.59 -7.76
C ARG A 292 -13.40 5.37 -8.54
N ARG A 293 -13.34 5.42 -9.88
CA ARG A 293 -13.52 4.27 -10.77
C ARG A 293 -12.64 4.38 -12.01
N ALA A 294 -12.41 3.23 -12.65
CA ALA A 294 -11.94 3.23 -14.03
C ALA A 294 -13.04 3.74 -14.96
N GLN A 295 -12.67 4.25 -16.13
CA GLN A 295 -13.63 4.59 -17.16
C GLN A 295 -14.48 3.36 -17.52
N VAL A 296 -15.79 3.55 -17.55
CA VAL A 296 -16.72 2.57 -18.11
C VAL A 296 -16.68 2.77 -19.63
N ARG A 297 -16.42 1.69 -20.37
CA ARG A 297 -16.40 1.75 -21.84
C ARG A 297 -17.82 1.86 -22.35
N ASN A 298 -18.04 2.75 -23.32
CA ASN A 298 -19.27 2.72 -24.10
C ASN A 298 -19.28 1.42 -24.94
N PRO A 299 -20.42 0.72 -25.02
CA PRO A 299 -20.52 -0.48 -25.83
C PRO A 299 -20.28 -0.17 -27.31
N SER A 300 -19.59 -1.07 -28.01
CA SER A 300 -19.42 -0.95 -29.46
C SER A 300 -20.71 -1.37 -30.15
N ILE A 301 -21.20 -0.58 -31.11
CA ILE A 301 -22.38 -0.96 -31.91
C ILE A 301 -22.20 -2.26 -32.71
N THR A 302 -20.95 -2.71 -32.87
CA THR A 302 -20.61 -3.99 -33.51
C THR A 302 -20.48 -5.15 -32.51
N SER A 303 -20.67 -4.89 -31.20
CA SER A 303 -20.65 -5.93 -30.18
C SER A 303 -21.84 -6.87 -30.38
N LEU A 304 -21.58 -8.18 -30.36
CA LEU A 304 -22.64 -9.20 -30.37
C LEU A 304 -23.54 -9.12 -29.12
N ASN A 305 -23.07 -8.44 -28.07
CA ASN A 305 -23.79 -8.25 -26.81
C ASN A 305 -24.22 -6.79 -26.58
N TYR A 306 -24.30 -5.98 -27.65
CA TYR A 306 -24.51 -4.54 -27.57
C TYR A 306 -25.70 -4.13 -26.70
N GLU A 307 -26.87 -4.73 -26.92
CA GLU A 307 -28.10 -4.37 -26.18
C GLU A 307 -27.95 -4.56 -24.66
N ASN A 308 -27.32 -5.67 -24.24
CA ASN A 308 -27.10 -5.94 -22.81
C ASN A 308 -26.03 -5.01 -22.21
N GLU A 309 -24.95 -4.74 -22.95
CA GLU A 309 -23.91 -3.81 -22.50
C GLU A 309 -24.47 -2.39 -22.38
N LYS A 310 -25.27 -1.95 -23.35
CA LYS A 310 -25.94 -0.66 -23.33
C LYS A 310 -26.91 -0.56 -22.15
N ALA A 311 -27.77 -1.56 -21.96
CA ALA A 311 -28.70 -1.60 -20.84
C ALA A 311 -27.97 -1.54 -19.48
N ALA A 312 -26.83 -2.23 -19.35
CA ALA A 312 -26.02 -2.16 -18.13
C ALA A 312 -25.42 -0.77 -17.90
N VAL A 313 -24.91 -0.10 -18.94
CA VAL A 313 -24.37 1.27 -18.84
C VAL A 313 -25.47 2.27 -18.51
N ASP A 314 -26.62 2.18 -19.17
CA ASP A 314 -27.77 3.04 -18.91
C ASP A 314 -28.26 2.85 -17.46
N ALA A 315 -28.36 1.61 -16.98
CA ALA A 315 -28.72 1.32 -15.59
C ALA A 315 -27.72 1.92 -14.60
N MET A 316 -26.41 1.80 -14.85
CA MET A 316 -25.39 2.44 -14.01
C MET A 316 -25.53 3.96 -13.98
N ALA A 317 -25.89 4.58 -15.11
CA ALA A 317 -26.06 6.03 -15.21
C ALA A 317 -27.20 6.58 -14.35
N THR A 318 -28.20 5.75 -14.01
CA THR A 318 -29.27 6.12 -13.05
C THR A 318 -28.80 6.13 -11.59
N GLY A 319 -27.64 5.54 -11.31
CA GLY A 319 -27.11 5.39 -9.97
C GLY A 319 -26.59 6.70 -9.36
N GLU A 320 -26.96 6.94 -8.11
CA GLU A 320 -26.44 8.06 -7.32
C GLU A 320 -24.90 8.08 -7.34
N GLY A 321 -24.32 9.21 -7.75
CA GLY A 321 -22.89 9.41 -7.78
C GLY A 321 -22.16 8.83 -9.00
N PHE A 322 -22.85 8.31 -10.02
CA PHE A 322 -22.21 7.77 -11.23
C PHE A 322 -21.31 8.78 -11.97
N GLY A 323 -21.58 10.07 -11.82
CA GLY A 323 -20.84 11.16 -12.46
C GLY A 323 -21.49 11.64 -13.75
N GLN A 324 -20.75 12.42 -14.54
CA GLN A 324 -21.24 13.04 -15.79
C GLN A 324 -21.38 12.07 -16.96
N GLY A 325 -21.01 10.80 -16.78
CA GLY A 325 -21.14 9.76 -17.80
C GLY A 325 -20.05 8.68 -17.71
N PRO A 326 -20.01 7.72 -18.65
CA PRO A 326 -19.12 6.57 -18.58
C PRO A 326 -17.62 6.92 -18.49
N SER A 327 -17.20 8.03 -19.13
CA SER A 327 -15.82 8.56 -19.11
C SER A 327 -15.42 9.27 -17.81
N ASP A 328 -16.37 9.63 -16.95
CA ASP A 328 -16.09 10.35 -15.70
C ASP A 328 -15.48 9.40 -14.64
N MET A 329 -14.16 9.42 -14.51
CA MET A 329 -13.42 8.60 -13.54
C MET A 329 -13.57 9.06 -12.08
N PHE A 330 -14.15 10.24 -11.85
CA PHE A 330 -14.47 10.77 -10.51
C PHE A 330 -15.85 10.32 -10.02
N GLY A 331 -16.67 9.80 -10.93
CA GLY A 331 -17.86 9.04 -10.62
C GLY A 331 -17.58 7.85 -9.69
N ARG A 332 -18.61 7.40 -8.97
CA ARG A 332 -18.52 6.38 -7.94
C ARG A 332 -19.07 5.05 -8.44
N VAL A 333 -18.52 3.96 -7.91
CA VAL A 333 -19.11 2.63 -8.03
C VAL A 333 -20.28 2.51 -7.05
N TRP A 334 -21.24 1.62 -7.32
CA TRP A 334 -22.52 1.52 -6.58
C TRP A 334 -22.39 1.49 -5.04
N TRP A 335 -21.38 0.80 -4.50
CA TRP A 335 -21.17 0.67 -3.06
C TRP A 335 -20.41 1.86 -2.44
N ASP A 336 -19.74 2.66 -3.25
CA ASP A 336 -18.96 3.83 -2.84
C ASP A 336 -19.84 5.08 -2.74
N LYS A 337 -20.91 4.97 -1.95
CA LYS A 337 -21.85 6.06 -1.71
C LYS A 337 -21.11 7.29 -1.13
N PRO A 338 -21.49 8.53 -1.49
CA PRO A 338 -20.90 9.76 -0.92
C PRO A 338 -20.79 9.71 0.59
#